data_AF-A0A844HVW8-F1
#
_entry.id   AF-A0A844HVW8-F1
#
_cell.length_a   1.000
_cell.length_b   1.000
_cell.length_c   1.000
_cell.angle_alpha   90.00
_cell.angle_beta   90.00
_cell.angle_gamma   90.00
#
_symmetry.space_group_name_H-M   'P 1'
#
loop_
_entity.id
_entity.type
_entity.pdbx_description
1 polymer ?
#
loop_
_entity_poly.entity_id
_entity_poly.type
_entity_poly.pdbx_seq_one_letter_code
_entity_poly.pdbx_strand_id
1 'polypeptide(L)'
;MAITCRHKNKNSEATRVLETVLPDHDQQLHELEALAPSGFFLGLGFKLGKPHVTINRFPEAWVTRWEQDIFISHDPVGLWIVGQAKENAARWSEISIPDEFGVLEEARKYGLRYGASFVTKMAASLLPVGRPPGSRI
;
A
#
# COMPACT_ATOMS: atom_id res chain seq x y z
N MET A 1 16.03 -0.89 1.18
CA MET A 1 15.19 -0.18 0.18
C MET A 1 14.00 0.38 0.95
N ALA A 2 14.06 1.66 1.33
CA ALA A 2 13.32 2.12 2.50
C ALA A 2 11.88 2.58 2.16
N ILE A 3 10.87 1.83 2.62
CA ILE A 3 9.51 2.33 2.81
C ILE A 3 9.55 3.26 4.02
N THR A 4 10.09 4.46 3.85
CA THR A 4 10.12 5.45 4.92
C THR A 4 8.74 6.07 5.05
N CYS A 5 7.93 5.60 5.99
CA CYS A 5 6.80 6.38 6.49
C CYS A 5 7.39 7.45 7.41
N ARG A 6 7.95 8.55 6.84
CA ARG A 6 8.46 9.66 7.66
C ARG A 6 7.29 10.29 8.43
N HIS A 7 7.13 9.89 9.68
CA HIS A 7 6.45 10.69 10.68
C HIS A 7 7.24 11.97 10.88
N LYS A 8 6.81 13.05 10.21
CA LYS A 8 6.82 14.42 10.71
C LYS A 8 6.02 15.34 9.77
N ASN A 9 4.81 15.66 10.23
CA ASN A 9 4.12 16.93 10.04
C ASN A 9 3.50 17.23 8.65
N LYS A 10 2.46 16.47 8.22
CA LYS A 10 1.66 16.78 7.02
C LYS A 10 0.19 16.31 7.09
N ASN A 11 -0.55 16.60 8.17
CA ASN A 11 -1.99 16.29 8.20
C ASN A 11 -2.82 17.10 7.18
N SER A 12 -2.28 18.16 6.58
CA SER A 12 -2.97 18.94 5.53
C SER A 12 -2.62 18.54 4.10
N GLU A 13 -1.39 18.09 3.83
CA GLU A 13 -0.94 17.78 2.47
C GLU A 13 -1.24 16.32 2.09
N ALA A 14 -1.04 15.36 3.00
CA ALA A 14 -1.38 13.96 2.75
C ALA A 14 -2.89 13.78 2.52
N THR A 15 -3.71 14.48 3.31
CA THR A 15 -5.17 14.51 3.17
C THR A 15 -5.60 15.14 1.85
N ARG A 16 -4.95 16.24 1.42
CA ARG A 16 -5.21 16.87 0.12
C ARG A 16 -4.83 15.97 -1.07
N VAL A 17 -3.72 15.24 -0.97
CA VAL A 17 -3.28 14.33 -2.03
C VAL A 17 -4.17 13.09 -2.08
N LEU A 18 -4.60 12.56 -0.93
CA LEU A 18 -5.53 11.44 -0.87
C LEU A 18 -6.88 11.82 -1.48
N GLU A 19 -7.43 12.98 -1.13
CA GLU A 19 -8.68 13.51 -1.71
C GLU A 19 -8.60 13.69 -3.23
N THR A 20 -7.40 14.01 -3.75
CA THR A 20 -7.18 14.13 -5.20
C THR A 20 -7.18 12.76 -5.90
N VAL A 21 -6.74 11.70 -5.21
CA VAL A 21 -6.60 10.36 -5.77
C VAL A 21 -7.87 9.53 -5.58
N LEU A 22 -8.58 9.73 -4.48
CA LEU A 22 -9.80 9.03 -4.12
C LEU A 22 -10.74 10.04 -3.42
N PRO A 23 -11.55 10.80 -4.17
CA PRO A 23 -12.52 11.72 -3.58
C PRO A 23 -13.61 10.94 -2.82
N ASP A 24 -14.18 11.56 -1.78
CA ASP A 24 -15.26 10.99 -0.96
C ASP A 24 -14.94 9.59 -0.40
N HIS A 25 -13.71 9.40 0.07
CA HIS A 25 -13.17 8.10 0.46
C HIS A 25 -13.41 7.71 1.94
N ASP A 26 -13.98 8.62 2.73
CA ASP A 26 -14.18 8.42 4.18
C ASP A 26 -15.03 7.19 4.50
N GLN A 27 -16.09 6.96 3.71
CA GLN A 27 -16.96 5.79 3.92
C GLN A 27 -16.19 4.48 3.66
N GLN A 28 -15.42 4.41 2.58
CA GLN A 28 -14.66 3.24 2.18
C GLN A 28 -13.52 2.96 3.17
N LEU A 29 -12.89 4.01 3.72
CA LEU A 29 -11.93 3.85 4.80
C LEU A 29 -12.59 3.31 6.06
N HIS A 30 -13.79 3.78 6.42
CA HIS A 30 -14.52 3.28 7.57
C HIS A 30 -14.92 1.81 7.41
N GLU A 31 -15.36 1.42 6.22
CA GLU A 31 -15.63 0.01 5.89
C GLU A 31 -14.36 -0.84 5.98
N LEU A 32 -13.22 -0.32 5.53
CA LEU A 32 -11.94 -1.01 5.62
C LEU A 32 -11.46 -1.15 7.07
N GLU A 33 -11.66 -0.14 7.92
CA GLU A 33 -11.39 -0.22 9.36
C GLU A 33 -12.25 -1.28 10.05
N ALA A 34 -13.51 -1.43 9.64
CA ALA A 34 -14.39 -2.48 10.14
C ALA A 34 -13.95 -3.90 9.67
N LEU A 35 -13.44 -4.03 8.45
CA LEU A 35 -12.94 -5.29 7.90
C LEU A 35 -11.57 -5.71 8.46
N ALA A 36 -10.74 -4.73 8.83
CA ALA A 36 -9.38 -4.93 9.33
C ALA A 36 -9.21 -4.32 10.74
N PRO A 37 -9.82 -4.91 11.79
CA PRO A 37 -9.83 -4.34 13.14
C PRO A 37 -8.44 -4.28 13.79
N SER A 38 -7.49 -5.10 13.31
CA SER A 38 -6.09 -5.05 13.76
C SER A 38 -5.25 -4.01 13.01
N GLY A 39 -5.84 -3.27 12.07
CA GLY A 39 -5.20 -2.26 11.25
C GLY A 39 -4.89 -2.76 9.83
N PHE A 40 -4.61 -1.79 8.95
CA PHE A 40 -4.25 -2.04 7.55
C PHE A 40 -3.18 -1.07 7.07
N PHE A 41 -2.56 -1.42 5.95
CA PHE A 41 -1.71 -0.53 5.17
C PHE A 41 -2.26 -0.43 3.75
N LEU A 42 -2.52 0.79 3.29
CA LEU A 42 -2.96 1.07 1.93
C LEU A 42 -1.91 1.94 1.23
N GLY A 43 -1.33 1.42 0.16
CA GLY A 43 -0.41 2.14 -0.71
C GLY A 43 -1.06 2.42 -2.08
N LEU A 44 -1.20 3.69 -2.44
CA LEU A 44 -1.77 4.10 -3.74
C LEU A 44 -0.69 4.64 -4.66
N GLY A 45 -0.84 4.43 -5.97
CA GLY A 45 0.08 4.95 -6.98
C GLY A 45 1.48 4.34 -6.91
N PHE A 46 1.57 3.02 -6.77
CA PHE A 46 2.83 2.30 -6.64
C PHE A 46 3.72 2.43 -7.88
N LYS A 47 4.88 3.07 -7.76
CA LYS A 47 5.87 3.27 -8.84
C LYS A 47 7.28 3.10 -8.29
N LEU A 48 8.15 2.40 -9.03
CA LEU A 48 9.56 2.20 -8.67
C LEU A 48 9.77 1.67 -7.24
N GLY A 49 8.95 0.69 -6.82
CA GLY A 49 9.07 0.06 -5.50
C GLY A 49 8.56 0.90 -4.33
N LYS A 50 7.87 2.02 -4.58
CA LYS A 50 7.28 2.84 -3.52
C LYS A 50 5.86 3.35 -3.87
N PRO A 51 4.95 3.39 -2.90
CA PRO A 51 3.65 4.06 -3.06
C PRO A 51 3.81 5.58 -3.12
N HIS A 52 2.91 6.24 -3.84
CA HIS A 52 2.81 7.70 -3.89
C HIS A 52 2.07 8.25 -2.66
N VAL A 53 1.01 7.56 -2.23
CA VAL A 53 0.24 7.88 -1.01
C VAL A 53 0.19 6.64 -0.15
N THR A 54 0.36 6.81 1.16
CA THR A 54 0.27 5.73 2.14
C THR A 54 -0.68 6.08 3.26
N ILE A 55 -1.57 5.16 3.58
CA ILE A 55 -2.39 5.18 4.80
C ILE A 55 -1.96 3.99 5.63
N ASN A 56 -1.48 4.25 6.84
CA ASN A 56 -1.11 3.21 7.78
C ASN A 56 -2.03 3.33 9.00
N ARG A 57 -2.72 2.24 9.33
CA ARG A 57 -3.60 2.08 10.50
C ARG A 57 -3.16 0.93 11.39
N PHE A 58 -1.97 0.38 11.16
CA PHE A 58 -1.41 -0.59 12.09
C PHE A 58 -1.09 0.05 13.45
N PRO A 59 -1.00 -0.76 14.52
CA PRO A 59 -0.62 -0.27 15.84
C PRO A 59 0.71 0.50 15.79
N GLU A 60 0.76 1.69 16.39
CA GLU A 60 1.94 2.57 16.33
C GLU A 60 3.22 1.88 16.83
N ALA A 61 3.09 1.04 17.86
CA ALA A 61 4.20 0.26 18.39
C ALA A 61 4.75 -0.77 17.37
N TRP A 62 3.87 -1.35 16.54
CA TRP A 62 4.30 -2.20 15.43
C TRP A 62 4.98 -1.38 14.34
N VAL A 63 4.38 -0.26 13.94
CA VAL A 63 4.94 0.61 12.88
C VAL A 63 6.37 1.06 13.26
N THR A 64 6.56 1.50 14.50
CA THR A 64 7.87 1.91 15.02
C THR A 64 8.90 0.78 14.98
N ARG A 65 8.47 -0.45 15.32
CA ARG A 65 9.33 -1.65 15.26
C ARG A 65 9.66 -2.03 13.81
N TRP A 66 8.67 -1.97 12.93
CA TRP A 66 8.79 -2.27 11.51
C TRP A 66 9.65 -1.26 10.74
N GLU A 67 9.68 0.00 11.18
CA GLU A 67 10.49 1.06 10.57
C GLU A 67 12.00 0.91 10.81
N GLN A 68 12.44 -0.14 11.51
CA GLN A 68 13.87 -0.44 11.62
C GLN A 68 14.40 -0.97 10.28
N ASP A 69 15.61 -0.55 9.89
CA ASP A 69 16.22 -0.83 8.58
C ASP A 69 16.18 -2.31 8.18
N ILE A 70 16.27 -3.20 9.18
CA ILE A 70 16.24 -4.64 9.02
C ILE A 70 14.87 -5.16 8.57
N PHE A 71 13.76 -4.63 9.08
CA PHE A 71 12.41 -5.09 8.71
C PHE A 71 11.95 -4.46 7.40
N ILE A 72 12.25 -3.18 7.18
CA ILE A 72 11.87 -2.51 5.92
C ILE A 72 12.47 -3.22 4.69
N SER A 73 13.71 -3.71 4.79
CA SER A 73 14.40 -4.32 3.65
C SER A 73 14.13 -5.81 3.47
N HIS A 74 13.61 -6.48 4.51
CA HIS A 74 13.43 -7.94 4.53
C HIS A 74 12.00 -8.38 4.85
N ASP A 75 11.02 -7.46 4.73
CA ASP A 75 9.61 -7.80 4.89
C ASP A 75 9.15 -8.74 3.77
N PRO A 76 8.77 -10.00 4.07
CA PRO A 76 8.32 -10.94 3.06
C PRO A 76 7.03 -10.47 2.37
N VAL A 77 6.15 -9.73 3.05
CA VAL A 77 4.93 -9.17 2.47
C VAL A 77 5.27 -8.04 1.52
N GLY A 78 6.16 -7.13 1.93
CA GLY A 78 6.64 -6.03 1.10
C GLY A 78 7.33 -6.52 -0.18
N LEU A 79 8.21 -7.51 -0.05
CA LEU A 79 8.89 -8.16 -1.16
C LEU A 79 7.89 -8.85 -2.11
N TRP A 80 6.88 -9.53 -1.55
CA TRP A 80 5.83 -10.17 -2.35
C TRP A 80 5.05 -9.14 -3.17
N ILE A 81 4.64 -8.02 -2.57
CA ILE A 81 3.89 -6.94 -3.24
C ILE A 81 4.72 -6.35 -4.40
N VAL A 82 6.00 -6.03 -4.16
CA VAL A 82 6.91 -5.48 -5.19
C VAL A 82 7.08 -6.46 -6.36
N GLY A 83 7.05 -7.77 -6.08
CA GLY A 83 7.18 -8.81 -7.09
C GLY A 83 5.93 -9.02 -7.97
N GLN A 84 4.77 -8.44 -7.63
CA GLN A 84 3.54 -8.67 -8.39
C GLN A 84 3.48 -7.82 -9.66
N ALA A 85 3.47 -8.45 -10.83
CA ALA A 85 3.33 -7.79 -12.13
C ALA A 85 1.86 -7.54 -12.54
N LYS A 86 0.92 -8.30 -11.97
CA LYS A 86 -0.51 -8.29 -12.26
C LYS A 86 -1.31 -8.17 -10.97
N GLU A 87 -2.62 -8.01 -11.13
CA GLU A 87 -3.53 -8.05 -9.99
C GLU A 87 -3.44 -9.41 -9.31
N ASN A 88 -3.32 -9.40 -7.99
CA ASN A 88 -3.16 -10.61 -7.21
C ASN A 88 -3.63 -10.40 -5.77
N ALA A 89 -3.98 -11.49 -5.11
CA ALA A 89 -4.34 -11.50 -3.69
C ALA A 89 -3.71 -12.74 -3.05
N ALA A 90 -3.14 -12.58 -1.85
CA ALA A 90 -2.60 -13.69 -1.08
C ALA A 90 -2.80 -13.45 0.41
N ARG A 91 -3.11 -14.53 1.14
CA ARG A 91 -2.97 -14.51 2.60
C ARG A 91 -1.49 -14.48 2.95
N TRP A 92 -1.14 -13.89 4.09
CA TRP A 92 0.26 -13.89 4.55
C TRP A 92 0.83 -15.30 4.72
N SER A 93 -0.02 -16.27 5.09
CA SER A 93 0.36 -17.69 5.19
C SER A 93 0.61 -18.37 3.84
N GLU A 94 0.17 -17.77 2.73
CA GLU A 94 0.33 -18.30 1.37
C GLU A 94 1.54 -17.68 0.64
N ILE A 95 2.19 -16.69 1.26
CA ILE A 95 3.40 -16.05 0.72
C ILE A 95 4.57 -17.01 0.91
N SER A 96 5.18 -17.44 -0.19
CA SER A 96 6.29 -18.41 -0.20
C SER A 96 7.66 -17.79 0.10
N ILE A 97 7.73 -16.48 0.38
CA ILE A 97 8.98 -15.79 0.71
C ILE A 97 9.35 -16.11 2.16
N PRO A 98 10.55 -16.66 2.42
CA PRO A 98 10.99 -16.99 3.77
C PRO A 98 11.06 -15.75 4.69
N ASP A 99 10.54 -15.88 5.91
CA ASP A 99 10.64 -14.84 6.94
C ASP A 99 11.97 -14.95 7.72
N GLU A 100 13.09 -14.69 7.04
CA GLU A 100 14.44 -14.87 7.61
C GLU A 100 14.72 -14.00 8.84
N PHE A 101 14.02 -12.86 8.95
CA PHE A 101 14.22 -11.87 10.00
C PHE A 101 13.09 -11.84 11.04
N GLY A 102 12.11 -12.74 10.92
CA GLY A 102 11.00 -12.84 11.86
C GLY A 102 10.05 -11.64 11.82
N VAL A 103 9.91 -10.96 10.69
CA VAL A 103 9.01 -9.81 10.53
C VAL A 103 7.57 -10.22 10.82
N LEU A 104 7.11 -11.32 10.24
CA LEU A 104 5.74 -11.80 10.47
C LEU A 104 5.59 -12.34 11.89
N GLU A 105 6.60 -13.04 12.40
CA GLU A 105 6.56 -13.55 13.77
C GLU A 105 6.53 -12.41 14.82
N GLU A 106 7.24 -11.32 14.59
CA GLU A 106 7.19 -10.13 15.42
C GLU A 106 5.82 -9.43 15.29
N ALA A 107 5.28 -9.30 14.08
CA ALA A 107 3.96 -8.71 13.84
C ALA A 107 2.85 -9.38 14.68
N ARG A 108 2.92 -10.71 14.86
CA ARG A 108 1.99 -11.49 15.70
C ARG A 108 1.95 -11.02 17.16
N LYS A 109 3.09 -10.54 17.69
CA LYS A 109 3.21 -10.02 19.07
C LYS A 109 2.43 -8.72 19.24
N TYR A 110 2.22 -7.98 18.16
CA TYR A 110 1.41 -6.75 18.12
C TYR A 110 -0.03 -6.98 17.66
N GLY A 111 -0.50 -8.24 17.64
CA GLY A 111 -1.87 -8.60 17.27
C GLY A 111 -2.10 -8.85 15.78
N LEU A 112 -1.08 -8.67 14.93
CA LEU A 112 -1.15 -8.90 13.49
C LEU A 112 -0.89 -10.38 13.17
N ARG A 113 -1.81 -11.26 13.60
CA ARG A 113 -1.64 -12.71 13.45
C ARG A 113 -2.04 -13.25 12.09
N TYR A 114 -3.05 -12.65 11.51
CA TYR A 114 -3.60 -13.03 10.22
C TYR A 114 -3.71 -11.77 9.38
N GLY A 115 -3.37 -11.89 8.11
CA GLY A 115 -3.47 -10.81 7.16
C GLY A 115 -3.57 -11.32 5.73
N ALA A 116 -3.99 -10.43 4.86
CA ALA A 116 -4.03 -10.64 3.43
C ALA A 116 -3.53 -9.39 2.73
N SER A 117 -2.89 -9.59 1.59
CA SER A 117 -2.34 -8.53 0.76
C SER A 117 -2.98 -8.58 -0.61
N PHE A 118 -3.36 -7.41 -1.12
CA PHE A 118 -4.03 -7.24 -2.40
C PHE A 118 -3.22 -6.27 -3.27
N VAL A 119 -2.99 -6.65 -4.52
CA VAL A 119 -2.40 -5.81 -5.55
C VAL A 119 -3.46 -5.67 -6.65
N THR A 120 -3.86 -4.44 -6.96
CA THR A 120 -4.81 -4.15 -8.03
C THR A 120 -4.30 -3.00 -8.88
N LYS A 121 -4.71 -2.95 -10.15
CA LYS A 121 -4.41 -1.86 -11.07
C LYS A 121 -5.68 -1.08 -11.31
N MET A 122 -5.67 0.20 -10.98
CA MET A 122 -6.74 1.11 -11.41
C MET A 122 -6.55 1.44 -12.89
N ALA A 123 -7.62 1.29 -13.69
CA ALA A 123 -7.57 1.49 -15.13
C ALA A 123 -7.24 2.95 -15.49
N ALA A 124 -6.30 3.14 -16.41
CA ALA A 124 -6.06 4.44 -17.05
C ALA A 124 -7.00 4.58 -18.25
N SER A 125 -7.77 5.66 -18.31
CA SER A 125 -8.55 6.01 -19.50
C SER A 125 -7.66 6.73 -20.51
N LEU A 126 -7.62 6.27 -21.75
CA LEU A 126 -6.85 6.87 -22.85
C LEU A 126 -7.78 7.04 -24.05
N LEU A 127 -7.90 8.26 -24.58
CA LEU A 127 -8.60 8.54 -25.84
C LEU A 127 -7.59 9.06 -26.88
N PRO A 128 -7.06 8.20 -27.77
CA PRO A 128 -6.28 8.67 -28.90
C PRO A 128 -7.21 9.34 -29.93
N VAL A 129 -6.89 10.58 -30.33
CA VAL A 129 -7.62 11.30 -31.40
C VAL A 129 -6.65 11.54 -32.56
N GLY A 130 -7.01 11.04 -33.75
CA GLY A 130 -6.27 11.25 -34.99
C GLY A 130 -7.07 12.08 -35.98
N ARG A 131 -6.41 13.04 -36.64
CA ARG A 131 -6.99 13.83 -37.73
C ARG A 131 -6.21 13.59 -39.03
N PRO A 132 -6.88 13.35 -40.17
CA PRO A 132 -6.19 13.33 -41.46
C PRO A 132 -5.78 14.76 -41.91
N PRO A 133 -4.65 14.92 -42.60
CA PRO A 133 -4.25 16.23 -43.14
C PRO A 133 -5.26 16.69 -44.21
N GLY A 134 -5.92 17.83 -44.00
CA GLY A 134 -6.70 18.52 -45.05
C GLY A 134 -8.12 18.98 -44.72
N SER A 135 -8.72 18.63 -43.57
CA SER A 135 -10.11 19.01 -43.26
C SER A 135 -10.24 20.44 -42.70
N ARG A 136 -10.52 21.47 -43.50
CA ARG A 136 -10.84 22.81 -42.97
C ARG A 136 -12.34 22.90 -42.61
N ILE A 137 -12.65 23.54 -41.48
CA ILE A 137 -14.01 23.88 -41.00
C ILE A 137 -14.76 24.70 -42.06
#